data_AF-A0A8B2NK53-F1
#
_entry.id   AF-A0A8B2NK53-F1
#
_cell.length_a   1.000
_cell.length_b   1.000
_cell.length_c   1.000
_cell.angle_alpha   90.00
_cell.angle_beta   90.00
_cell.angle_gamma   90.00
#
_symmetry.space_group_name_H-M   'P 1'
#
loop_
_entity.id
_entity.type
_entity.pdbx_description
1 polymer ?
#
loop_
_entity_poly.entity_id
_entity_poly.type
_entity_poly.pdbx_seq_one_letter_code
_entity_poly.pdbx_strand_id
1 'polypeptide(L)'
;MQFPEKEIEAAIRDEIARAPADRPPTKGGWRPEVDSLVVVMVTLRVERELGITLPETVMPPGGFDDAETCVRSILAQCRTLWTEKQPQEGAQVS
;
A
#
# COMPACT_ATOMS: atom_id res chain seq x y z
N MET A 1 -8.84 8.37 -16.14
CA MET A 1 -7.63 7.55 -16.37
C MET A 1 -7.80 6.16 -15.75
N GLN A 2 -7.13 5.13 -16.26
CA GLN A 2 -7.18 3.77 -15.68
C GLN A 2 -6.22 3.67 -14.48
N PHE A 3 -6.63 2.98 -13.41
CA PHE A 3 -5.78 2.75 -12.23
C PHE A 3 -4.64 1.77 -12.59
N PRO A 4 -3.35 2.11 -12.33
CA PRO A 4 -2.20 1.28 -12.65
C PRO A 4 -2.04 0.13 -11.62
N GLU A 5 -3.01 -0.77 -11.59
CA GLU A 5 -3.15 -1.79 -10.55
C GLU A 5 -1.91 -2.70 -10.43
N LYS A 6 -1.35 -3.10 -11.58
CA LYS A 6 -0.21 -4.03 -11.63
C LYS A 6 1.08 -3.40 -11.14
N GLU A 7 1.32 -2.14 -11.51
CA GLU A 7 2.49 -1.40 -11.09
C GLU A 7 2.48 -1.18 -9.57
N ILE A 8 1.34 -0.80 -9.01
CA ILE A 8 1.18 -0.59 -7.57
C ILE A 8 1.27 -1.91 -6.81
N GLU A 9 0.65 -2.98 -7.29
CA GLU A 9 0.80 -4.30 -6.68
C GLU A 9 2.28 -4.74 -6.66
N ALA A 10 3.00 -4.55 -7.77
CA ALA A 10 4.42 -4.87 -7.85
C ALA A 10 5.26 -4.04 -6.87
N ALA A 11 4.99 -2.74 -6.74
CA ALA A 11 5.67 -1.87 -5.79
C ALA A 11 5.45 -2.30 -4.33
N ILE A 12 4.21 -2.67 -3.96
CA ILE A 12 3.89 -3.18 -2.63
C ILE A 12 4.67 -4.47 -2.35
N ARG A 13 4.63 -5.43 -3.29
CA ARG A 13 5.30 -6.73 -3.15
C ARG A 13 6.83 -6.59 -3.07
N ASP A 14 7.42 -5.68 -3.84
CA ASP A 14 8.86 -5.41 -3.80
C ASP A 14 9.30 -4.87 -2.43
N GLU A 15 8.54 -3.95 -1.84
CA GLU A 15 8.86 -3.42 -0.50
C GLU A 15 8.72 -4.49 0.59
N ILE A 16 7.68 -5.32 0.55
CA ILE A 16 7.52 -6.45 1.47
C ILE A 16 8.68 -7.44 1.33
N ALA A 17 9.14 -7.72 0.11
CA ALA A 17 10.24 -8.65 -0.14
C ALA A 17 11.61 -8.12 0.31
N ARG A 18 11.79 -6.80 0.40
CA ARG A 18 13.02 -6.16 0.91
C ARG A 18 13.09 -6.15 2.43
N ALA A 19 11.95 -6.10 3.11
CA ALA A 19 11.89 -6.02 4.57
C ALA A 19 12.73 -7.06 5.35
N PRO A 20 12.84 -8.34 4.93
CA PRO A 20 13.66 -9.31 5.63
C PRO A 20 15.17 -8.97 5.62
N ALA A 21 15.65 -8.20 4.64
CA ALA A 21 17.06 -7.81 4.57
C ALA A 21 17.45 -6.82 5.68
N ASP A 22 16.48 -6.01 6.14
CA ASP A 22 16.67 -5.02 7.20
C ASP A 22 16.32 -5.57 8.60
N ARG A 23 15.83 -6.82 8.69
CA ARG A 23 15.48 -7.47 9.95
C ARG A 23 16.60 -8.40 10.43
N PRO A 24 16.91 -8.43 11.74
CA PRO A 24 17.77 -9.46 12.27
C PRO A 24 17.16 -10.84 12.00
N PRO A 25 17.97 -11.87 11.63
CA PRO A 25 17.46 -13.20 11.33
C PRO A 25 16.86 -13.84 12.59
N THR A 26 15.55 -13.67 12.78
CA THR A 26 14.84 -14.26 13.91
C THR A 26 14.55 -15.72 13.61
N LYS A 27 15.10 -16.62 14.44
CA LYS A 27 14.79 -18.05 14.43
C LYS A 27 13.32 -18.24 14.83
N GLY A 28 12.42 -18.28 13.86
CA GLY A 28 11.05 -18.75 14.01
C GLY A 28 9.98 -17.66 13.95
N GLY A 29 9.06 -17.80 12.97
CA GLY A 29 7.66 -17.41 13.07
C GLY A 29 7.32 -15.99 13.54
N TRP A 30 8.12 -14.99 13.17
CA TRP A 30 7.81 -13.59 13.48
C TRP A 30 6.43 -13.24 12.92
N ARG A 31 5.52 -12.86 13.82
CA ARG A 31 4.22 -12.30 13.48
C ARG A 31 4.14 -10.88 14.02
N PRO A 32 3.57 -9.93 13.26
CA PRO A 32 3.04 -10.11 11.90
C PRO A 32 4.15 -10.29 10.84
N GLU A 33 3.85 -10.99 9.74
CA GLU A 33 4.79 -11.15 8.61
C GLU A 33 5.17 -9.78 8.02
N VAL A 34 4.18 -8.90 7.93
CA VAL A 34 4.32 -7.49 7.54
C VAL A 34 4.11 -6.61 8.77
N ASP A 35 5.19 -6.17 9.41
CA ASP A 35 5.11 -5.26 10.56
C ASP A 35 4.75 -3.83 10.16
N SER A 36 4.47 -3.00 11.15
CA SER A 36 4.10 -1.60 10.95
C SER A 36 5.14 -0.77 10.19
N LEU A 37 6.44 -1.06 10.36
CA LEU A 37 7.49 -0.34 9.63
C LEU A 37 7.42 -0.67 8.13
N VAL A 38 7.21 -1.95 7.79
CA VAL A 38 7.02 -2.34 6.39
C VAL A 38 5.76 -1.71 5.81
N VAL A 39 4.66 -1.67 6.56
CA VAL A 39 3.44 -0.99 6.10
C VAL A 39 3.69 0.50 5.85
N VAL A 40 4.42 1.20 6.74
CA VAL A 40 4.82 2.60 6.52
C VAL A 40 5.61 2.76 5.22
N MET A 41 6.61 1.91 5.00
CA MET A 41 7.45 1.98 3.80
C MET A 41 6.65 1.74 2.52
N VAL A 42 5.75 0.74 2.54
CA VAL A 42 4.81 0.49 1.45
C VAL A 42 3.93 1.71 1.19
N THR A 43 3.33 2.28 2.23
CA THR A 43 2.46 3.47 2.12
C THR A 43 3.21 4.63 1.47
N LEU A 44 4.40 4.96 1.97
CA LEU A 44 5.23 6.05 1.42
C LEU A 44 5.62 5.81 -0.04
N ARG A 45 5.88 4.54 -0.42
CA ARG A 45 6.20 4.18 -1.79
C ARG A 45 5.00 4.40 -2.72
N VAL A 46 3.83 3.91 -2.33
CA VAL A 46 2.63 3.98 -3.18
C VAL A 46 2.09 5.41 -3.28
N GLU A 47 2.12 6.19 -2.19
CA GLU A 47 1.78 7.62 -2.22
C GLU A 47 2.63 8.39 -3.24
N ARG A 48 3.94 8.10 -3.28
CA ARG A 48 4.87 8.71 -4.24
C ARG A 48 4.55 8.33 -5.68
N GLU A 49 4.21 7.07 -5.93
CA GLU A 49 3.90 6.59 -7.29
C GLU A 49 2.57 7.12 -7.83
N LEU A 50 1.56 7.26 -6.96
CA LEU A 50 0.22 7.70 -7.36
C LEU A 50 -0.03 9.20 -7.16
N GLY A 51 0.83 9.92 -6.44
CA GLY A 51 0.57 11.31 -6.05
C GLY A 51 -0.66 11.45 -5.13
N ILE A 52 -0.92 10.43 -4.31
CA ILE A 52 -2.02 10.42 -3.34
C ILE A 52 -1.50 10.47 -1.91
N THR A 53 -2.42 10.63 -0.97
CA THR A 53 -2.14 10.51 0.46
C THR A 53 -3.11 9.47 1.01
N LEU A 54 -2.59 8.40 1.57
CA LEU A 54 -3.38 7.35 2.19
C LEU A 54 -3.72 7.78 3.63
N PRO A 55 -4.96 7.57 4.11
CA PRO A 55 -5.31 7.88 5.48
C PRO A 55 -4.58 6.95 6.45
N GLU A 56 -4.29 7.41 7.67
CA GLU A 56 -3.64 6.58 8.70
C GLU A 56 -4.42 5.28 9.01
N THR A 57 -5.72 5.28 8.74
CA THR A 57 -6.63 4.13 8.89
C THR A 57 -6.33 2.97 7.95
N VAL A 58 -5.47 3.13 6.92
CA VAL A 58 -5.04 2.00 6.06
C VAL A 58 -4.14 1.02 6.78
N MET A 59 -3.56 1.41 7.92
CA MET A 59 -2.64 0.60 8.69
C MET A 59 -3.35 -0.03 9.89
N PRO A 60 -3.60 -1.35 9.89
CA PRO A 60 -4.06 -2.02 11.10
C PRO A 60 -2.99 -1.91 12.20
N PRO A 61 -3.39 -1.81 13.48
CA PRO A 61 -2.45 -1.82 14.60
C PRO A 61 -1.57 -3.06 14.55
N GLY A 62 -0.25 -2.86 14.52
CA GLY A 62 0.75 -3.92 14.48
C GLY A 62 1.16 -4.40 13.08
N GLY A 63 0.37 -4.14 12.03
CA GLY A 63 0.63 -4.59 10.67
C GLY A 63 -0.26 -5.74 10.21
N PHE A 64 0.18 -6.53 9.22
CA PHE A 64 -0.59 -7.61 8.62
C PHE A 64 0.02 -8.98 8.89
N ASP A 65 -0.83 -9.94 9.27
CA ASP A 65 -0.43 -11.32 9.52
C ASP A 65 0.26 -11.97 8.31
N ASP A 66 -0.10 -11.57 7.08
CA ASP A 66 0.41 -12.10 5.83
C ASP A 66 0.50 -11.03 4.73
N ALA A 67 1.40 -11.26 3.76
CA ALA A 67 1.65 -10.34 2.66
C ALA A 67 0.45 -10.14 1.73
N GLU A 68 -0.37 -11.17 1.49
CA GLU A 68 -1.51 -11.09 0.58
C GLU A 68 -2.60 -10.16 1.13
N THR A 69 -2.89 -10.26 2.43
CA THR A 69 -3.83 -9.37 3.12
C THR A 69 -3.34 -7.92 3.09
N CYS A 70 -2.04 -7.68 3.28
CA CYS A 70 -1.42 -6.37 3.14
C CYS A 70 -1.64 -5.79 1.73
N VAL A 71 -1.24 -6.53 0.70
CA VAL A 71 -1.36 -6.14 -0.71
C VAL A 71 -2.82 -5.80 -1.04
N ARG A 72 -3.76 -6.70 -0.76
CA ARG A 72 -5.17 -6.51 -1.09
C ARG A 72 -5.77 -5.29 -0.38
N SER A 73 -5.43 -5.08 0.89
CA SER A 73 -5.96 -3.98 1.68
C SER A 73 -5.48 -2.63 1.14
N ILE A 74 -4.17 -2.48 0.93
CA ILE A 74 -3.59 -1.23 0.46
C ILE A 74 -4.02 -0.93 -0.98
N LEU A 75 -4.02 -1.93 -1.86
CA LEU A 75 -4.43 -1.78 -3.25
C LEU A 75 -5.89 -1.31 -3.37
N ALA A 76 -6.79 -1.87 -2.56
CA ALA A 76 -8.20 -1.46 -2.53
C ALA A 76 -8.35 0.01 -2.12
N GLN A 77 -7.61 0.46 -1.10
CA GLN A 77 -7.65 1.86 -0.65
C GLN A 77 -7.08 2.81 -1.71
N CYS A 78 -5.98 2.43 -2.35
CA CYS A 78 -5.38 3.19 -3.44
C CYS A 78 -6.35 3.36 -4.61
N ARG A 79 -7.06 2.29 -4.98
CA ARG A 79 -8.04 2.32 -6.06
C ARG A 79 -9.22 3.24 -5.75
N THR A 80 -9.72 3.20 -4.52
CA THR A 80 -10.79 4.11 -4.05
C THR A 80 -10.34 5.56 -4.17
N LEU A 81 -9.21 5.92 -3.56
CA LEU A 81 -8.69 7.30 -3.56
C LEU A 81 -8.31 7.78 -4.97
N TRP A 82 -7.74 6.89 -5.80
CA TRP A 82 -7.42 7.21 -7.19
C TRP A 82 -8.68 7.59 -7.96
N THR A 83 -9.76 6.84 -7.77
CA THR A 83 -11.05 7.07 -8.44
C THR A 83 -11.68 8.38 -7.96
N GLU A 84 -11.65 8.66 -6.66
CA GLU A 84 -12.16 9.90 -6.07
C GLU A 84 -11.40 11.15 -6.52
N LYS A 85 -10.09 11.04 -6.75
CA LYS A 85 -9.24 12.13 -7.22
C LYS A 85 -9.26 12.37 -8.73
N GLN A 86 -9.81 11.45 -9.53
CA GLN A 86 -9.98 11.75 -10.95
C GLN A 86 -10.93 12.96 -11.06
N PRO A 87 -10.57 14.01 -11.81
CA PRO A 87 -11.52 15.08 -12.08
C PRO A 87 -12.79 14.44 -12.64
N GLN A 88 -13.94 14.80 -12.08
CA GLN A 88 -15.20 14.56 -12.75
C GLN A 88 -15.16 15.36 -14.05
N GLU A 89 -14.70 14.74 -15.14
CA GLU A 89 -14.88 15.25 -16.50
C GLU A 89 -16.38 15.35 -16.74
N GLY A 90 -16.95 16.49 -16.37
CA GLY A 90 -18.40 16.69 -16.27
C GLY A 90 -18.84 18.01 -15.65
N ALA A 91 -17.94 18.82 -15.08
CA ALA A 91 -18.25 20.22 -14.79
C ALA A 91 -18.19 21.05 -16.09
N GLN A 92 -19.19 20.87 -16.97
CA GLN A 92 -19.57 21.92 -17.91
C GLN A 92 -20.03 23.12 -17.07
N VAL A 93 -19.17 24.12 -16.93
CA VAL A 93 -19.60 25.44 -16.48
C VAL A 93 -20.32 26.06 -17.68
N SER A 94 -21.63 26.23 -17.52
CA SER A 94 -22.54 26.94 -18.43
C SER A 94 -22.16 28.41 -18.58
#